data_AF-A0A6A6JQN2-F1
#
_entry.id   AF-A0A6A6JQN2-F1
#
_cell.length_a   1.000
_cell.length_b   1.000
_cell.length_c   1.000
_cell.angle_alpha   90.00
_cell.angle_beta   90.00
_cell.angle_gamma   90.00
#
_symmetry.space_group_name_H-M   'P 1'
#
loop_
_entity.id
_entity.type
_entity.pdbx_description
1 polymer ?
#
loop_
_entity_poly.entity_id
_entity_poly.type
_entity_poly.pdbx_seq_one_letter_code
_entity_poly.pdbx_strand_id
1 'polypeptide(L)'
;MALPYSCIEACRLSTNGADEWALIAASGTRLVVQSSSGAYTTWPPASGSAVGDTEAEGPPGKKIKLSDPSENTSNFSCLALTHDQKHIIAVTAEDKCIRVFRIDTEFQLQQLSQRCMTRRPCAIAMTSDDSTILCADKFGDVYSLPLLPGPEDEQIRSPSVEQSEAAGEKAFVPAASVLTVHSGRNRRVLEEQLKQAAKGPKKPKEGPTFKHDLLLGHVSMLTDIAYANVNGRSYIITADRDEHIRVSRGPPQAHIIEGFCYGHESFVSRLCLVGPDRLVSGGGDPDLFVWDWTNFELLGKLHLRDAVLRFLREQPDLAARVPEDANSFRIAVSGIWHVPSEANEILAACEGIPALFSFRIGISSTAEQCIVLTGNALDVTFIRQSQTGCTAVVSVDNVHVRVSTTERREAEATSRLEYFSYRPGGQWEQDAETGRAFERISQSGGHADKEASLMTSTTGSEKALGAILYGIENLRKRPDSDD
;
A
#
# COMPACT_ATOMS: atom_id res chain seq x y z
N MET A 1 -17.02 8.55 14.01
CA MET A 1 -17.19 7.85 12.72
C MET A 1 -16.19 6.72 12.69
N ALA A 2 -16.55 5.55 12.16
CA ALA A 2 -15.59 4.47 11.95
C ALA A 2 -14.48 4.93 10.98
N LEU A 3 -13.26 4.44 11.19
CA LEU A 3 -12.12 4.75 10.32
C LEU A 3 -12.39 4.22 8.90
N PRO A 4 -11.98 4.91 7.83
CA PRO A 4 -12.09 4.37 6.48
C PRO A 4 -11.19 3.14 6.30
N TYR A 5 -11.45 2.36 5.26
CA TYR A 5 -10.52 1.29 4.88
C TYR A 5 -9.42 1.89 4.00
N SER A 6 -8.15 1.76 4.40
CA SER A 6 -7.03 2.35 3.66
C SER A 6 -6.57 1.49 2.48
N CYS A 7 -6.75 0.17 2.60
CA CYS A 7 -6.41 -0.81 1.57
C CYS A 7 -7.45 -1.92 1.61
N ILE A 8 -7.83 -2.46 0.45
CA ILE A 8 -8.80 -3.55 0.33
C ILE A 8 -8.34 -4.59 -0.69
N GLU A 9 -8.60 -5.86 -0.40
CA GLU A 9 -8.35 -6.98 -1.30
C GLU A 9 -9.55 -7.93 -1.29
N ALA A 10 -9.95 -8.41 -2.46
CA ALA A 10 -10.99 -9.42 -2.60
C ALA A 10 -10.37 -10.78 -2.94
N CYS A 11 -10.77 -11.81 -2.22
CA CYS A 11 -10.42 -13.19 -2.51
C CYS A 11 -11.65 -14.06 -2.71
N ARG A 12 -11.45 -15.23 -3.31
CA ARG A 12 -12.44 -16.25 -3.56
C ARG A 12 -11.92 -17.58 -3.02
N LEU A 13 -12.71 -18.19 -2.15
CA LEU A 13 -12.41 -19.50 -1.58
C LEU A 13 -13.53 -20.47 -1.97
N SER A 14 -13.15 -21.66 -2.41
CA SER A 14 -14.09 -22.75 -2.65
C SER A 14 -14.24 -23.54 -1.35
N THR A 15 -15.32 -23.30 -0.61
CA THR A 15 -15.68 -24.02 0.61
C THR A 15 -16.82 -25.00 0.31
N ASN A 16 -16.62 -26.30 0.56
CA ASN A 16 -17.65 -27.34 0.35
C ASN A 16 -18.29 -27.38 -1.06
N GLY A 17 -17.57 -26.94 -2.09
CA GLY A 17 -18.05 -26.89 -3.48
C GLY A 17 -18.92 -25.67 -3.82
N ALA A 18 -19.13 -24.75 -2.86
CA ALA A 18 -19.68 -23.43 -3.10
C ALA A 18 -18.54 -22.41 -3.25
N ASP A 19 -18.64 -21.57 -4.27
CA ASP A 19 -17.70 -20.49 -4.50
C ASP A 19 -18.10 -19.28 -3.65
N GLU A 20 -17.36 -19.03 -2.58
CA GLU A 20 -17.57 -17.89 -1.68
C GLU A 20 -16.50 -16.83 -1.91
N TRP A 21 -16.88 -15.56 -1.79
CA TRP A 21 -15.93 -14.44 -1.85
C TRP A 21 -15.76 -13.82 -0.47
N ALA A 22 -14.61 -13.20 -0.22
CA ALA A 22 -14.38 -12.35 0.94
C ALA A 22 -13.62 -11.08 0.58
N LEU A 23 -13.97 -10.01 1.28
CA LEU A 23 -13.29 -8.73 1.26
C LEU A 23 -12.43 -8.63 2.52
N ILE A 24 -11.14 -8.41 2.34
CA ILE A 24 -10.18 -8.17 3.40
C ILE A 24 -9.79 -6.69 3.34
N ALA A 25 -9.94 -5.98 4.46
CA ALA A 25 -9.79 -4.54 4.49
C ALA A 25 -8.94 -4.09 5.68
N ALA A 26 -7.99 -3.19 5.42
CA ALA A 26 -7.17 -2.55 6.44
C ALA A 26 -7.91 -1.35 7.03
N SER A 27 -8.15 -1.35 8.33
CA SER A 27 -8.80 -0.27 9.08
C SER A 27 -7.88 0.17 10.23
N GLY A 28 -6.94 1.06 9.93
CA GLY A 28 -5.90 1.48 10.87
C GLY A 28 -5.01 0.30 11.27
N THR A 29 -5.03 -0.09 12.54
CA THR A 29 -4.20 -1.18 13.09
C THR A 29 -4.82 -2.57 12.97
N ARG A 30 -6.03 -2.67 12.40
CA ARG A 30 -6.78 -3.92 12.25
C ARG A 30 -6.97 -4.32 10.79
N LEU A 31 -7.05 -5.62 10.56
CA LEU A 31 -7.62 -6.19 9.34
C LEU A 31 -9.05 -6.65 9.64
N VAL A 32 -9.96 -6.40 8.72
CA VAL A 32 -11.37 -6.83 8.79
C VAL A 32 -11.61 -7.74 7.60
N VAL A 33 -12.26 -8.89 7.82
CA VAL A 33 -12.69 -9.79 6.74
C VAL A 33 -14.21 -9.87 6.74
N GLN A 34 -14.82 -9.69 5.57
CA GLN A 34 -16.26 -9.79 5.35
C GLN A 34 -16.52 -10.77 4.19
N SER A 35 -17.25 -11.87 4.40
CA SER A 35 -17.52 -12.87 3.36
C SER A 35 -18.96 -12.86 2.85
N SER A 36 -19.17 -13.41 1.65
CA SER A 36 -20.50 -13.64 1.07
C SER A 36 -21.41 -14.53 1.92
N SER A 37 -20.83 -15.43 2.72
CA SER A 37 -21.53 -16.31 3.67
C SER A 37 -21.91 -15.60 4.98
N GLY A 38 -21.52 -14.34 5.13
CA GLY A 38 -21.84 -13.52 6.29
C GLY A 38 -20.82 -13.58 7.42
N ALA A 39 -19.64 -14.15 7.18
CA ALA A 39 -18.56 -14.11 8.16
C ALA A 39 -18.05 -12.67 8.32
N TYR A 40 -17.82 -12.27 9.57
CA TYR A 40 -17.18 -11.00 9.92
C TYR A 40 -16.10 -11.30 10.95
N THR A 41 -14.84 -11.09 10.58
CA THR A 41 -13.69 -11.42 11.43
C THR A 41 -12.74 -10.23 11.49
N THR A 42 -12.01 -10.09 12.60
CA THR A 42 -11.01 -9.04 12.76
C THR A 42 -9.69 -9.62 13.20
N TRP A 43 -8.59 -9.06 12.70
CA TRP A 43 -7.26 -9.34 13.20
C TRP A 43 -6.59 -8.05 13.70
N PRO A 44 -6.07 -8.02 14.95
CA PRO A 44 -6.19 -9.05 15.98
C PRO A 44 -7.66 -9.34 16.36
N PRO A 45 -7.98 -10.56 16.85
CA PRO A 45 -9.33 -10.88 17.30
C PRO A 45 -9.79 -9.87 18.36
N ALA A 46 -11.05 -9.42 18.28
CA ALA A 46 -11.63 -8.62 19.34
C ALA A 46 -11.51 -9.40 20.66
N SER A 47 -11.01 -8.75 21.71
CA SER A 47 -10.93 -9.36 23.03
C SER A 47 -12.34 -9.69 23.52
N GLY A 48 -12.77 -10.93 23.31
CA GLY A 48 -13.95 -11.47 23.98
C GLY A 48 -13.72 -11.37 25.47
N SER A 49 -14.69 -10.82 26.19
CA SER A 49 -14.83 -10.86 27.64
C SER A 49 -14.19 -12.13 28.20
N ALA A 50 -13.12 -11.98 28.98
CA ALA A 50 -12.62 -13.07 29.81
C ALA A 50 -13.83 -13.64 30.56
N VAL A 51 -14.22 -14.87 30.18
CA VAL A 51 -15.18 -15.64 30.95
C VAL A 51 -14.62 -15.65 32.37
N GLY A 52 -15.39 -15.07 33.30
CA GLY A 52 -14.97 -14.93 34.68
C GLY A 52 -14.47 -16.27 35.18
N ASP A 53 -13.17 -16.34 35.47
CA ASP A 53 -12.62 -17.41 36.26
C ASP A 53 -13.38 -17.37 37.60
N THR A 54 -14.26 -18.34 37.79
CA THR A 54 -14.80 -18.70 39.10
C THR A 54 -13.65 -18.72 40.10
N GLU A 55 -13.70 -17.79 41.07
CA GLU A 55 -12.76 -17.71 42.18
C GLU A 55 -12.77 -19.04 42.95
N ALA A 56 -11.75 -19.87 42.72
CA ALA A 56 -11.36 -20.91 43.66
C ALA A 56 -10.28 -20.31 44.58
N GLU A 57 -10.63 -20.06 45.84
CA GLU A 57 -9.70 -19.64 46.89
C GLU A 57 -8.59 -20.69 47.07
N GLY A 58 -7.35 -20.31 46.71
CA GLY A 58 -6.13 -21.05 46.98
C GLY A 58 -4.95 -20.09 47.22
N PRO A 59 -3.96 -20.45 48.06
CA PRO A 59 -2.98 -19.52 48.62
C PRO A 59 -1.99 -18.97 47.57
N PRO A 60 -1.36 -17.80 47.83
CA PRO A 60 -0.76 -16.98 46.77
C PRO A 60 0.56 -17.57 46.26
N GLY A 61 0.50 -18.26 45.12
CA GLY A 61 1.66 -18.56 44.29
C GLY A 61 2.05 -17.35 43.44
N LYS A 62 3.35 -17.09 43.29
CA LYS A 62 3.89 -16.06 42.38
C LYS A 62 3.39 -16.32 40.96
N LYS A 63 2.38 -15.56 40.51
CA LYS A 63 1.95 -15.53 39.11
C LYS A 63 3.09 -14.93 38.27
N ILE A 64 3.76 -15.78 37.50
CA ILE A 64 4.59 -15.34 36.38
C ILE A 64 3.62 -14.64 35.43
N LYS A 65 3.82 -13.34 35.20
CA LYS A 65 3.10 -12.56 34.18
C LYS A 65 3.46 -13.19 32.83
N LEU A 66 2.62 -14.07 32.31
CA LEU A 66 2.60 -14.38 30.89
C LEU A 66 2.31 -13.04 30.19
N SER A 67 3.21 -12.61 29.32
CA SER A 67 3.05 -11.40 28.53
C SER A 67 1.75 -11.49 27.74
N ASP A 68 0.90 -10.47 27.84
CA ASP A 68 -0.26 -10.31 26.96
C ASP A 68 0.19 -10.43 25.49
N PRO A 69 -0.64 -10.99 24.58
CA PRO A 69 -0.34 -10.99 23.16
C PRO A 69 -0.09 -9.53 22.73
N SER A 70 1.07 -9.27 22.12
CA SER A 70 1.46 -7.92 21.71
C SER A 70 0.39 -7.32 20.80
N GLU A 71 -0.37 -6.36 21.31
CA GLU A 71 -1.34 -5.62 20.51
C GLU A 71 -0.62 -4.94 19.34
N ASN A 72 -1.11 -5.13 18.12
CA ASN A 72 -0.58 -4.40 16.97
C ASN A 72 -0.99 -2.93 17.09
N THR A 73 -0.01 -2.05 17.29
CA THR A 73 -0.21 -0.60 17.34
C THR A 73 0.09 0.08 16.01
N SER A 74 0.59 -0.66 15.02
CA SER A 74 1.03 -0.11 13.73
C SER A 74 -0.05 -0.20 12.65
N ASN A 75 -0.24 0.90 11.93
CA ASN A 75 -1.22 0.98 10.85
C ASN A 75 -0.77 0.19 9.61
N PHE A 76 -1.73 -0.50 9.00
CA PHE A 76 -1.55 -1.17 7.72
C PHE A 76 -1.55 -0.17 6.57
N SER A 77 -0.60 -0.33 5.66
CA SER A 77 -0.32 0.62 4.57
C SER A 77 -0.33 0.01 3.17
N CYS A 78 -0.29 -1.32 3.07
CA CYS A 78 -0.36 -2.04 1.81
C CYS A 78 -0.82 -3.48 2.09
N LEU A 79 -1.66 -4.00 1.20
CA LEU A 79 -2.09 -5.40 1.16
C LEU A 79 -1.71 -5.97 -0.21
N ALA A 80 -1.40 -7.26 -0.25
CA ALA A 80 -1.26 -8.00 -1.51
C ALA A 80 -1.75 -9.43 -1.30
N LEU A 81 -2.58 -9.91 -2.22
CA LEU A 81 -3.04 -11.29 -2.23
C LEU A 81 -2.12 -12.17 -3.08
N THR A 82 -1.89 -13.40 -2.64
CA THR A 82 -1.27 -14.44 -3.47
C THR A 82 -2.16 -14.82 -4.65
N HIS A 83 -1.58 -15.26 -5.76
CA HIS A 83 -2.33 -15.67 -6.95
C HIS A 83 -3.25 -16.87 -6.67
N ASP A 84 -2.82 -17.77 -5.77
CA ASP A 84 -3.62 -18.90 -5.27
C ASP A 84 -4.70 -18.51 -4.25
N GLN A 85 -4.72 -17.24 -3.83
CA GLN A 85 -5.71 -16.61 -2.94
C GLN A 85 -5.77 -17.19 -1.53
N LYS A 86 -4.76 -17.96 -1.09
CA LYS A 86 -4.75 -18.57 0.26
C LYS A 86 -4.03 -17.72 1.29
N HIS A 87 -3.16 -16.83 0.84
CA HIS A 87 -2.38 -15.95 1.71
C HIS A 87 -2.57 -14.49 1.35
N ILE A 88 -2.65 -13.66 2.39
CA ILE A 88 -2.57 -12.20 2.27
C ILE A 88 -1.31 -11.71 2.96
N ILE A 89 -0.57 -10.85 2.26
CA ILE A 89 0.60 -10.15 2.76
C ILE A 89 0.15 -8.74 3.13
N ALA A 90 0.58 -8.27 4.31
CA ALA A 90 0.25 -6.95 4.79
C ALA A 90 1.50 -6.23 5.30
N VAL A 91 1.63 -4.95 4.97
CA VAL A 91 2.74 -4.09 5.40
C VAL A 91 2.28 -3.12 6.46
N THR A 92 2.98 -3.12 7.59
CA THR A 92 2.83 -2.12 8.64
C THR A 92 4.00 -1.14 8.59
N ALA A 93 3.68 0.14 8.39
CA ALA A 93 4.66 1.18 8.08
C ALA A 93 5.53 1.59 9.27
N GLU A 94 4.93 1.61 10.46
CA GLU A 94 5.51 2.17 11.69
C GLU A 94 6.53 1.21 12.32
N ASP A 95 6.21 -0.09 12.35
CA ASP A 95 7.12 -1.16 12.78
C ASP A 95 7.98 -1.72 11.63
N LYS A 96 7.71 -1.31 10.38
CA LYS A 96 8.41 -1.72 9.15
C LYS A 96 8.31 -3.22 8.89
N CYS A 97 7.23 -3.85 9.33
CA CYS A 97 7.09 -5.30 9.23
C CYS A 97 6.22 -5.70 8.03
N ILE A 98 6.63 -6.78 7.40
CA ILE A 98 5.85 -7.55 6.43
C ILE A 98 5.26 -8.72 7.18
N ARG A 99 3.93 -8.84 7.17
CA ARG A 99 3.16 -9.88 7.84
C ARG A 99 2.51 -10.76 6.77
N VAL A 100 2.55 -12.07 6.97
CA VAL A 100 1.89 -13.03 6.07
C VAL A 100 0.81 -13.74 6.86
N PHE A 101 -0.40 -13.73 6.34
CA PHE A 101 -1.57 -14.38 6.93
C PHE A 101 -2.07 -15.48 6.01
N ARG A 102 -2.46 -16.60 6.60
CA ARG A 102 -3.30 -17.59 5.93
C ARG A 102 -4.76 -17.21 6.13
N ILE A 103 -5.54 -17.37 5.07
CA ILE A 103 -7.00 -17.28 5.09
C ILE A 103 -7.51 -18.71 5.20
N ASP A 104 -8.19 -19.05 6.29
CA ASP A 104 -8.77 -20.38 6.45
C ASP A 104 -10.15 -20.49 5.78
N THR A 105 -10.74 -21.69 5.86
CA THR A 105 -12.05 -22.01 5.27
C THR A 105 -13.21 -21.26 5.93
N GLU A 106 -12.99 -20.69 7.11
CA GLU A 106 -13.95 -19.91 7.89
C GLU A 106 -13.67 -18.40 7.80
N PHE A 107 -12.81 -17.97 6.86
CA PHE A 107 -12.37 -16.59 6.64
C PHE A 107 -11.73 -15.93 7.88
N GLN A 108 -11.11 -16.71 8.75
CA GLN A 108 -10.24 -16.19 9.80
C GLN A 108 -8.83 -15.97 9.26
N LEU A 109 -8.19 -14.91 9.76
CA LEU A 109 -6.79 -14.61 9.46
C LEU A 109 -5.89 -15.20 10.54
N GLN A 110 -5.05 -16.14 10.13
CA GLN A 110 -3.97 -16.65 10.98
C GLN A 110 -2.64 -16.04 10.53
N GLN A 111 -2.02 -15.23 11.40
CA GLN A 111 -0.67 -14.72 11.13
C GLN A 111 0.34 -15.87 11.15
N LEU A 112 0.98 -16.14 10.01
CA LEU A 112 2.02 -17.15 9.87
C LEU A 112 3.41 -16.59 10.11
N SER A 113 3.67 -15.36 9.67
CA SER A 113 4.98 -14.72 9.86
C SER A 113 4.88 -13.22 10.06
N GLN A 114 5.90 -12.65 10.72
CA GLN A 114 6.14 -11.23 10.87
C GLN A 114 7.64 -10.99 10.70
N ARG A 115 8.01 -10.16 9.72
CA ARG A 115 9.41 -9.91 9.35
C ARG A 115 9.67 -8.42 9.24
N CYS A 116 10.52 -7.89 10.11
CA CYS A 116 10.73 -6.46 10.21
C CYS A 116 11.99 -6.04 9.43
N MET A 117 11.76 -5.19 8.43
CA MET A 117 12.79 -4.72 7.52
C MET A 117 13.62 -3.59 8.15
N THR A 118 14.85 -3.40 7.69
CA THR A 118 15.73 -2.31 8.18
C THR A 118 15.14 -0.93 7.84
N ARG A 119 14.51 -0.84 6.67
CA ARG A 119 13.82 0.32 6.12
C ARG A 119 12.34 0.02 5.94
N ARG A 120 11.53 1.07 5.92
CA ARG A 120 10.07 0.95 5.73
C ARG A 120 9.80 0.43 4.31
N PRO A 121 9.10 -0.71 4.15
CA PRO A 121 8.58 -1.11 2.85
C PRO A 121 7.60 -0.06 2.32
N CYS A 122 7.70 0.27 1.04
CA CYS A 122 6.80 1.20 0.36
C CYS A 122 5.80 0.48 -0.55
N ALA A 123 6.23 -0.58 -1.23
CA ALA A 123 5.41 -1.38 -2.12
C ALA A 123 5.86 -2.85 -2.08
N ILE A 124 4.93 -3.76 -2.35
CA ILE A 124 5.19 -5.21 -2.42
C ILE A 124 4.56 -5.81 -3.68
N ALA A 125 5.18 -6.87 -4.20
CA ALA A 125 4.63 -7.67 -5.29
C ALA A 125 4.91 -9.16 -5.05
N MET A 126 4.11 -10.03 -5.66
CA MET A 126 4.30 -11.48 -5.63
C MET A 126 4.90 -11.98 -6.93
N THR A 127 5.79 -12.96 -6.85
CA THR A 127 6.18 -13.74 -8.02
C THR A 127 5.01 -14.61 -8.50
N SER A 128 4.97 -14.92 -9.80
CA SER A 128 3.85 -15.66 -10.42
C SER A 128 3.63 -17.08 -9.89
N ASP A 129 4.62 -17.63 -9.18
CA ASP A 129 4.60 -18.96 -8.55
C ASP A 129 4.22 -18.91 -7.05
N ASP A 130 3.89 -17.73 -6.52
CA ASP A 130 3.61 -17.45 -5.11
C ASP A 130 4.73 -17.89 -4.13
N SER A 131 5.97 -18.06 -4.63
CA SER A 131 7.08 -18.49 -3.77
C SER A 131 7.77 -17.32 -3.06
N THR A 132 7.75 -16.13 -3.67
CA THR A 132 8.60 -15.01 -3.27
C THR A 132 7.83 -13.70 -3.23
N ILE A 133 7.98 -13.00 -2.11
CA ILE A 133 7.56 -11.61 -1.93
C ILE A 133 8.72 -10.71 -2.38
N LEU A 134 8.43 -9.78 -3.28
CA LEU A 134 9.30 -8.68 -3.62
C LEU A 134 8.92 -7.48 -2.77
N CYS A 135 9.88 -6.90 -2.06
CA CYS A 135 9.68 -5.76 -1.18
C CYS A 135 10.55 -4.60 -1.65
N ALA A 136 9.91 -3.54 -2.14
CA ALA A 136 10.56 -2.25 -2.37
C ALA A 136 10.56 -1.43 -1.07
N ASP A 137 11.68 -0.79 -0.76
CA ASP A 137 11.81 0.07 0.42
C ASP A 137 11.92 1.56 0.09
N LYS A 138 11.70 2.39 1.11
CA LYS A 138 11.75 3.86 0.99
C LYS A 138 13.12 4.43 0.61
N PHE A 139 14.20 3.65 0.70
CA PHE A 139 15.56 4.08 0.41
C PHE A 139 16.03 3.72 -1.00
N GLY A 140 15.22 2.98 -1.75
CA GLY A 140 15.51 2.64 -3.13
C GLY A 140 15.79 1.15 -3.35
N ASP A 141 15.84 0.34 -2.30
CA ASP A 141 16.25 -1.07 -2.42
C ASP A 141 15.04 -1.99 -2.66
N VAL A 142 15.24 -3.04 -3.46
CA VAL A 142 14.27 -4.13 -3.63
C VAL A 142 14.87 -5.42 -3.09
N TYR A 143 14.14 -6.09 -2.20
CA TYR A 143 14.51 -7.35 -1.60
C TYR A 143 13.57 -8.49 -2.04
N SER A 144 14.08 -9.70 -2.19
CA SER A 144 13.26 -10.92 -2.22
C SER A 144 13.22 -11.58 -0.86
N LEU A 145 12.02 -11.98 -0.45
CA LEU A 145 11.75 -12.73 0.76
C LEU A 145 10.90 -13.95 0.39
N PRO A 146 11.15 -15.15 0.94
CA PRO A 146 10.24 -16.29 0.69
C PRO A 146 8.84 -15.99 1.24
N LEU A 147 7.76 -16.47 0.62
CA LEU A 147 6.41 -16.28 1.14
C LEU A 147 6.29 -16.85 2.56
N LEU A 148 6.74 -18.10 2.73
CA LEU A 148 6.84 -18.80 4.00
C LEU A 148 8.31 -19.17 4.26
N PRO A 149 8.90 -18.79 5.40
CA PRO A 149 10.26 -19.19 5.74
C PRO A 149 10.33 -20.72 5.91
N GLY A 150 11.33 -21.35 5.27
CA GLY A 150 11.62 -22.76 5.47
C GLY A 150 12.39 -23.02 6.79
N PRO A 151 12.48 -24.29 7.24
CA PRO A 151 13.27 -24.65 8.43
C PRO A 151 14.75 -24.25 8.35
N GLU A 152 15.32 -24.27 7.14
CA GLU A 152 16.69 -23.83 6.85
C GLU A 152 16.85 -22.30 6.93
N ASP A 153 15.77 -21.55 6.63
CA ASP A 153 15.77 -20.09 6.63
C ASP A 153 15.74 -19.53 8.06
N GLU A 154 15.22 -20.30 9.04
CA GLU A 154 15.25 -19.97 10.47
C GLU A 154 16.61 -20.19 11.13
N GLN A 155 17.52 -20.92 10.46
CA GLN A 155 18.88 -21.21 10.92
C GLN A 155 19.90 -20.13 10.51
N ILE A 156 19.50 -19.16 9.67
CA ILE A 156 20.27 -17.93 9.39
C ILE A 156 20.20 -16.98 10.61
N ARG A 157 20.30 -17.51 11.83
CA ARG A 157 20.60 -16.74 13.03
C ARG A 157 22.11 -16.50 13.05
N SER A 158 22.53 -15.47 12.31
CA SER A 158 23.89 -14.90 12.24
C SER A 158 25.02 -15.85 11.80
N PRO A 159 25.84 -15.50 10.77
CA PRO A 159 27.25 -15.84 10.86
C PRO A 159 27.76 -15.18 12.15
N SER A 160 28.38 -15.99 12.99
CA SER A 160 28.87 -15.59 14.30
C SER A 160 29.64 -14.27 14.25
N VAL A 161 29.38 -13.46 15.28
CA VAL A 161 30.16 -12.29 15.70
C VAL A 161 31.67 -12.60 15.85
N GLU A 162 32.06 -13.87 15.77
CA GLU A 162 33.42 -14.39 15.96
C GLU A 162 34.44 -13.99 14.88
N GLN A 163 34.03 -13.44 13.72
CA GLN A 163 35.00 -12.94 12.72
C GLN A 163 35.24 -11.42 12.77
N SER A 164 34.49 -10.67 13.59
CA SER A 164 34.68 -9.23 13.79
C SER A 164 35.45 -8.84 15.06
N GLU A 165 35.90 -9.80 15.87
CA GLU A 165 36.66 -9.49 17.10
C GLU A 165 38.17 -9.29 16.87
N ALA A 166 38.69 -9.49 15.65
CA ALA A 166 40.12 -9.37 15.36
C ALA A 166 40.57 -8.01 14.80
N ALA A 167 39.67 -7.03 14.65
CA ALA A 167 40.02 -5.67 14.21
C ALA A 167 39.79 -4.68 15.35
N GLY A 168 40.85 -4.36 16.10
CA GLY A 168 40.79 -3.41 17.20
C GLY A 168 40.05 -2.12 16.83
N GLU A 169 39.03 -1.79 17.63
CA GLU A 169 38.21 -0.58 17.48
C GLU A 169 39.11 0.68 17.50
N LYS A 170 39.42 1.21 16.32
CA LYS A 170 40.03 2.53 16.23
C LYS A 170 38.95 3.58 16.50
N ALA A 171 39.18 4.40 17.51
CA ALA A 171 38.36 5.58 17.78
C ALA A 171 38.21 6.42 16.49
N PHE A 172 36.97 6.76 16.14
CA PHE A 172 36.68 7.59 14.97
C PHE A 172 37.28 8.99 15.19
N VAL A 173 38.30 9.33 14.40
CA VAL A 173 38.90 10.67 14.36
C VAL A 173 38.49 11.32 13.04
N PRO A 174 37.76 12.45 13.07
CA PRO A 174 37.44 13.19 11.85
C PRO A 174 38.71 13.56 11.09
N ALA A 175 38.71 13.36 9.76
CA ALA A 175 39.87 13.64 8.91
C ALA A 175 40.22 15.14 8.80
N ALA A 176 39.31 16.03 9.19
CA ALA A 176 39.46 17.47 9.11
C ALA A 176 39.49 18.12 10.50
N SER A 177 40.41 19.05 10.72
CA SER A 177 40.49 19.84 11.95
C SER A 177 39.72 21.15 11.82
N VAL A 178 39.36 21.76 12.96
CA VAL A 178 38.71 23.08 13.02
C VAL A 178 39.54 24.16 12.29
N LEU A 179 40.86 23.95 12.16
CA LEU A 179 41.79 24.84 11.46
C LEU A 179 41.72 24.75 9.93
N THR A 180 41.12 23.68 9.38
CA THR A 180 41.10 23.39 7.93
C THR A 180 39.74 23.74 7.29
N VAL A 181 38.71 24.01 8.09
CA VAL A 181 37.34 24.14 7.62
C VAL A 181 36.89 25.61 7.61
N HIS A 182 36.93 26.22 6.42
CA HIS A 182 36.64 27.65 6.26
C HIS A 182 35.18 27.97 5.91
N SER A 183 34.37 26.99 5.43
CA SER A 183 32.97 27.21 5.08
C SER A 183 32.01 26.89 6.23
N GLY A 184 30.91 27.65 6.35
CA GLY A 184 29.91 27.46 7.40
C GLY A 184 29.21 26.10 7.36
N ARG A 185 28.97 25.55 6.15
CA ARG A 185 28.36 24.23 5.94
C ARG A 185 29.27 23.11 6.44
N ASN A 186 30.56 23.16 6.09
CA ASN A 186 31.51 22.12 6.49
C ASN A 186 31.79 22.18 8.02
N ARG A 187 31.71 23.36 8.63
CA ARG A 187 31.87 23.51 10.09
C ARG A 187 30.75 22.82 10.86
N ARG A 188 29.50 22.93 10.38
CA ARG A 188 28.36 22.21 10.96
C ARG A 188 28.51 20.69 10.83
N VAL A 189 28.98 20.21 9.68
CA VAL A 189 29.26 18.78 9.46
C VAL A 189 30.33 18.26 10.42
N LEU A 190 31.41 19.03 10.64
CA LEU A 190 32.45 18.68 11.60
C LEU A 190 31.93 18.66 13.05
N GLU A 191 31.12 19.65 13.44
CA GLU A 191 30.47 19.70 14.75
C GLU A 191 29.55 18.48 14.98
N GLU A 192 28.80 18.06 13.96
CA GLU A 192 27.96 16.86 14.02
C GLU A 192 28.78 15.57 14.10
N GLN A 193 29.88 15.47 13.35
CA GLN A 193 30.80 14.33 13.42
C GLN A 193 31.42 14.19 14.81
N LEU A 194 31.86 15.30 15.43
CA LEU A 194 32.39 15.33 16.79
C LEU A 194 31.33 14.96 17.83
N LYS A 195 30.10 15.47 17.67
CA LYS A 195 28.96 15.08 18.53
C LYS A 195 28.59 13.60 18.38
N GLN A 196 28.75 13.02 17.20
CA GLN A 196 28.52 11.59 16.97
C GLN A 196 29.65 10.73 17.55
N ALA A 197 30.91 11.16 17.43
CA ALA A 197 32.06 10.49 18.03
C ALA A 197 31.97 10.47 19.57
N ALA A 198 31.49 11.56 20.18
CA ALA A 198 31.29 11.67 21.63
C ALA A 198 30.17 10.75 22.18
N LYS A 199 29.29 10.21 21.32
CA LYS A 199 28.22 9.29 21.72
C LYS A 199 28.68 7.83 21.86
N GLY A 200 29.98 7.55 21.68
CA GLY A 200 30.55 6.21 21.74
C GLY A 200 30.24 5.36 20.49
N PRO A 201 30.80 4.14 20.40
CA PRO A 201 30.50 3.23 19.31
C PRO A 201 29.00 2.93 19.31
N LYS A 202 28.33 3.24 18.19
CA LYS A 202 26.93 2.82 18.01
C LYS A 202 26.91 1.30 18.10
N LYS A 203 26.07 0.74 18.98
CA LYS A 203 25.71 -0.69 18.90
C LYS A 203 25.41 -0.98 17.42
N PRO A 204 26.02 -2.01 16.82
CA PRO A 204 25.69 -2.37 15.45
C PRO A 204 24.18 -2.55 15.39
N LYS A 205 23.53 -1.85 14.45
CA LYS A 205 22.11 -2.11 14.18
C LYS A 205 22.05 -3.54 13.71
N GLU A 206 21.50 -4.42 14.55
CA GLU A 206 21.25 -5.80 14.17
C GLU A 206 20.42 -5.80 12.88
N GLY A 207 20.96 -6.43 11.83
CA GLY A 207 20.27 -6.62 10.58
C GLY A 207 19.10 -7.59 10.73
N PRO A 208 18.28 -7.76 9.70
CA PRO A 208 17.16 -8.69 9.76
C PRO A 208 17.69 -10.12 9.96
N THR A 209 17.04 -10.88 10.83
CA THR A 209 17.43 -12.25 11.22
C THR A 209 16.72 -13.35 10.43
N PHE A 210 16.10 -12.98 9.30
CA PHE A 210 15.37 -13.87 8.40
C PHE A 210 15.98 -13.83 7.01
N LYS A 211 15.72 -14.85 6.19
CA LYS A 211 16.17 -14.87 4.79
C LYS A 211 15.57 -13.72 3.97
N HIS A 212 16.47 -12.94 3.40
CA HIS A 212 16.16 -11.88 2.45
C HIS A 212 17.38 -11.66 1.56
N ASP A 213 17.17 -11.44 0.27
CA ASP A 213 18.24 -11.14 -0.67
C ASP A 213 18.00 -9.76 -1.29
N LEU A 214 19.04 -8.92 -1.33
CA LEU A 214 19.01 -7.66 -2.05
C LEU A 214 19.08 -7.96 -3.55
N LEU A 215 18.09 -7.52 -4.32
CA LEU A 215 17.97 -7.79 -5.75
C LEU A 215 18.50 -6.65 -6.61
N LEU A 216 18.07 -5.42 -6.32
CA LEU A 216 18.43 -4.19 -7.05
C LEU A 216 18.21 -2.96 -6.17
N GLY A 217 18.71 -1.81 -6.63
CA GLY A 217 18.59 -0.54 -5.90
C GLY A 217 18.49 0.70 -6.79
N HIS A 218 17.72 1.68 -6.35
CA HIS A 218 17.63 3.05 -6.84
C HIS A 218 18.34 3.98 -5.85
N VAL A 219 18.77 5.16 -6.32
CA VAL A 219 19.23 6.23 -5.42
C VAL A 219 18.03 7.02 -4.88
N SER A 220 16.94 7.06 -5.66
CA SER A 220 15.67 7.69 -5.28
C SER A 220 14.80 6.76 -4.44
N MET A 221 13.79 7.36 -3.81
CA MET A 221 12.74 6.63 -3.09
C MET A 221 11.88 5.86 -4.08
N LEU A 222 11.84 4.53 -3.95
CA LEU A 222 10.87 3.72 -4.67
C LEU A 222 9.45 4.04 -4.21
N THR A 223 8.54 4.06 -5.16
CA THR A 223 7.13 4.40 -4.96
C THR A 223 6.21 3.25 -5.32
N ASP A 224 6.58 2.43 -6.30
CA ASP A 224 5.82 1.25 -6.70
C ASP A 224 6.69 0.15 -7.32
N ILE A 225 6.17 -1.08 -7.32
CA ILE A 225 6.81 -2.26 -7.90
C ILE A 225 5.78 -3.16 -8.58
N ALA A 226 6.10 -3.65 -9.78
CA ALA A 226 5.33 -4.65 -10.48
C ALA A 226 6.21 -5.83 -10.91
N TYR A 227 5.62 -7.02 -10.94
CA TYR A 227 6.27 -8.24 -11.43
C TYR A 227 5.53 -8.75 -12.66
N ALA A 228 6.28 -9.05 -13.72
CA ALA A 228 5.73 -9.55 -14.97
C ALA A 228 6.48 -10.80 -15.43
N ASN A 229 5.76 -11.71 -16.10
CA ASN A 229 6.37 -12.81 -16.84
C ASN A 229 5.94 -12.74 -18.31
N VAL A 230 6.91 -12.60 -19.20
CA VAL A 230 6.68 -12.51 -20.65
C VAL A 230 7.60 -13.49 -21.35
N ASN A 231 7.02 -14.35 -22.20
CA ASN A 231 7.75 -15.34 -22.98
C ASN A 231 8.67 -16.24 -22.13
N GLY A 232 8.22 -16.61 -20.93
CA GLY A 232 8.97 -17.46 -20.00
C GLY A 232 10.09 -16.76 -19.23
N ARG A 233 10.18 -15.42 -19.33
CA ARG A 233 11.13 -14.61 -18.57
C ARG A 233 10.43 -13.70 -17.59
N SER A 234 10.93 -13.65 -16.37
CA SER A 234 10.49 -12.73 -15.34
C SER A 234 11.17 -11.36 -15.43
N TYR A 235 10.44 -10.33 -15.00
CA TYR A 235 10.89 -8.94 -14.93
C TYR A 235 10.39 -8.28 -13.65
N ILE A 236 11.20 -7.37 -13.11
CA ILE A 236 10.81 -6.44 -12.04
C ILE A 236 10.77 -5.05 -12.64
N ILE A 237 9.63 -4.39 -12.50
CA ILE A 237 9.42 -3.02 -12.94
C ILE A 237 9.27 -2.15 -11.70
N THR A 238 10.11 -1.12 -11.55
CA THR A 238 10.11 -0.23 -10.40
C THR A 238 9.88 1.21 -10.81
N ALA A 239 9.08 1.94 -10.01
CA ALA A 239 8.86 3.37 -10.13
C ALA A 239 9.49 4.11 -8.96
N ASP A 240 9.93 5.36 -9.18
CA ASP A 240 10.48 6.20 -8.12
C ASP A 240 10.01 7.67 -8.13
N ARG A 241 10.40 8.38 -7.06
CA ARG A 241 10.10 9.80 -6.85
C ARG A 241 10.77 10.72 -7.88
N ASP A 242 11.84 10.27 -8.52
CA ASP A 242 12.63 11.02 -9.51
C ASP A 242 12.28 10.62 -10.96
N GLU A 243 11.01 10.31 -11.19
CA GLU A 243 10.41 10.11 -12.53
C GLU A 243 10.82 8.82 -13.24
N HIS A 244 11.66 7.96 -12.64
CA HIS A 244 12.12 6.76 -13.33
C HIS A 244 11.12 5.63 -13.25
N ILE A 245 10.91 4.99 -14.39
CA ILE A 245 10.35 3.64 -14.50
C ILE A 245 11.45 2.74 -15.05
N ARG A 246 12.01 1.86 -14.21
CA ARG A 246 13.09 0.94 -14.58
C ARG A 246 12.53 -0.45 -14.81
N VAL A 247 12.98 -1.11 -15.88
CA VAL A 247 12.70 -2.51 -16.17
C VAL A 247 13.99 -3.31 -15.99
N SER A 248 13.99 -4.22 -15.02
CA SER A 248 15.09 -5.17 -14.77
C SER A 248 14.59 -6.60 -14.94
N ARG A 249 15.49 -7.56 -15.16
CA ARG A 249 15.11 -8.98 -15.14
C ARG A 249 14.61 -9.37 -13.74
N GLY A 250 13.84 -10.46 -13.66
CA GLY A 250 13.48 -11.06 -12.38
C GLY A 250 14.61 -11.88 -11.76
N PRO A 251 14.42 -12.37 -10.53
CA PRO A 251 15.38 -13.26 -9.88
C PRO A 251 15.67 -14.50 -10.76
N PRO A 252 16.94 -14.96 -10.83
CA PRO A 252 18.10 -14.51 -10.06
C PRO A 252 18.91 -13.37 -10.72
N GLN A 253 18.44 -12.82 -11.85
CA GLN A 253 19.21 -11.87 -12.67
C GLN A 253 18.80 -10.40 -12.47
N ALA A 254 18.24 -10.06 -11.30
CA ALA A 254 17.67 -8.75 -11.04
C ALA A 254 18.65 -7.56 -11.14
N HIS A 255 19.96 -7.84 -11.08
CA HIS A 255 21.02 -6.87 -11.32
C HIS A 255 21.14 -6.42 -12.79
N ILE A 256 20.49 -7.12 -13.73
CA ILE A 256 20.50 -6.78 -15.16
C ILE A 256 19.33 -5.87 -15.47
N ILE A 257 19.64 -4.60 -15.73
CA ILE A 257 18.69 -3.60 -16.23
C ILE A 257 18.49 -3.85 -17.73
N GLU A 258 17.24 -4.02 -18.16
CA GLU A 258 16.87 -4.17 -19.56
C GLU A 258 16.60 -2.82 -20.22
N GLY A 259 15.98 -1.88 -19.48
CA GLY A 259 15.72 -0.55 -19.99
C GLY A 259 14.95 0.34 -19.02
N PHE A 260 14.54 1.50 -19.52
CA PHE A 260 13.79 2.51 -18.78
C PHE A 260 12.68 3.08 -19.66
N CYS A 261 11.49 3.27 -19.11
CA CYS A 261 10.40 3.98 -19.78
C CYS A 261 10.53 5.48 -19.47
N TYR A 262 11.04 6.27 -20.42
CA TYR A 262 11.27 7.71 -20.25
C TYR A 262 10.08 8.55 -20.71
N GLY A 263 9.64 9.51 -19.90
CA GLY A 263 8.65 10.50 -20.32
C GLY A 263 7.89 11.22 -19.21
N HIS A 264 7.88 10.69 -17.99
CA HIS A 264 7.35 11.41 -16.83
C HIS A 264 8.21 12.64 -16.51
N GLU A 265 7.57 13.73 -16.09
CA GLU A 265 8.21 14.98 -15.64
C GLU A 265 7.92 15.27 -14.16
N SER A 266 7.19 14.37 -13.49
CA SER A 266 6.99 14.36 -12.04
C SER A 266 7.12 12.95 -11.47
N PHE A 267 7.09 12.85 -10.14
CA PHE A 267 7.16 11.57 -9.44
C PHE A 267 6.16 10.56 -10.03
N VAL A 268 6.56 9.30 -10.14
CA VAL A 268 5.64 8.21 -10.51
C VAL A 268 5.15 7.59 -9.22
N SER A 269 3.84 7.41 -9.04
CA SER A 269 3.26 6.84 -7.80
C SER A 269 2.63 5.47 -8.00
N ARG A 270 2.18 5.15 -9.23
CA ARG A 270 1.45 3.92 -9.53
C ARG A 270 1.86 3.30 -10.86
N LEU A 271 1.99 1.98 -10.85
CA LEU A 271 2.22 1.10 -11.97
C LEU A 271 1.07 0.08 -12.07
N CYS A 272 0.52 -0.11 -13.26
CA CYS A 272 -0.55 -1.07 -13.50
C CYS A 272 -0.27 -1.84 -14.79
N LEU A 273 -0.03 -3.14 -14.67
CA LEU A 273 0.10 -4.02 -15.84
C LEU A 273 -1.27 -4.26 -16.46
N VAL A 274 -1.36 -4.09 -17.78
CA VAL A 274 -2.57 -4.34 -18.56
C VAL A 274 -2.22 -5.35 -19.65
N GLY A 275 -2.56 -6.62 -19.40
CA GLY A 275 -2.09 -7.70 -20.26
C GLY A 275 -0.57 -7.95 -20.15
N PRO A 276 0.04 -8.65 -21.12
CA PRO A 276 1.42 -9.12 -21.01
C PRO A 276 2.47 -8.04 -21.32
N ASP A 277 2.15 -7.06 -22.17
CA ASP A 277 3.12 -6.16 -22.79
C ASP A 277 2.78 -4.67 -22.61
N ARG A 278 1.67 -4.34 -21.93
CA ARG A 278 1.31 -2.96 -21.62
C ARG A 278 1.44 -2.66 -20.14
N LEU A 279 1.95 -1.46 -19.88
CA LEU A 279 2.05 -0.88 -18.56
C LEU A 279 1.38 0.48 -18.61
N VAL A 280 0.53 0.77 -17.63
CA VAL A 280 0.03 2.12 -17.39
C VAL A 280 0.70 2.66 -16.14
N SER A 281 1.20 3.89 -16.21
CA SER A 281 1.77 4.58 -15.06
C SER A 281 1.10 5.92 -14.82
N GLY A 282 1.10 6.35 -13.56
CA GLY A 282 0.57 7.64 -13.13
C GLY A 282 1.32 8.16 -11.92
N GLY A 283 1.20 9.46 -11.68
CA GLY A 283 2.04 10.15 -10.71
C GLY A 283 1.62 11.59 -10.47
N GLY A 284 2.60 12.49 -10.41
CA GLY A 284 2.38 13.93 -10.31
C GLY A 284 2.14 14.64 -11.64
N ASP A 285 2.24 13.93 -12.76
CA ASP A 285 1.96 14.41 -14.12
C ASP A 285 0.46 14.66 -14.35
N PRO A 286 0.09 15.50 -15.34
CA PRO A 286 -1.32 15.75 -15.67
C PRO A 286 -2.02 14.56 -16.35
N ASP A 287 -1.25 13.64 -16.93
CA ASP A 287 -1.76 12.51 -17.71
C ASP A 287 -1.26 11.17 -17.13
N LEU A 288 -1.98 10.09 -17.42
CA LEU A 288 -1.44 8.74 -17.31
C LEU A 288 -0.67 8.39 -18.59
N PHE A 289 0.33 7.53 -18.47
CA PHE A 289 1.19 7.13 -19.58
C PHE A 289 0.97 5.66 -19.88
N VAL A 290 0.81 5.31 -21.16
CA VAL A 290 0.63 3.94 -21.64
C VAL A 290 1.88 3.52 -22.38
N TRP A 291 2.52 2.45 -21.92
CA TRP A 291 3.80 1.98 -22.43
C TRP A 291 3.67 0.61 -23.08
N ASP A 292 4.45 0.38 -24.13
CA ASP A 292 5.01 -0.94 -24.41
C ASP A 292 6.27 -1.07 -23.55
N TRP A 293 6.12 -1.65 -22.36
CA TRP A 293 7.23 -1.74 -21.41
C TRP A 293 8.30 -2.75 -21.85
N THR A 294 7.97 -3.65 -22.79
CA THR A 294 8.93 -4.64 -23.31
C THR A 294 9.89 -4.01 -24.31
N ASN A 295 9.44 -2.97 -25.01
CA ASN A 295 10.25 -2.18 -25.94
C ASN A 295 10.62 -0.78 -25.40
N PHE A 296 10.19 -0.46 -24.17
CA PHE A 296 10.42 0.82 -23.49
C PHE A 296 9.83 2.03 -24.22
N GLU A 297 8.74 1.83 -24.95
CA GLU A 297 8.14 2.84 -25.83
C GLU A 297 6.86 3.43 -25.23
N LEU A 298 6.73 4.76 -25.29
CA LEU A 298 5.50 5.47 -24.94
C LEU A 298 4.50 5.36 -26.10
N LEU A 299 3.39 4.67 -25.87
CA LEU A 299 2.33 4.47 -26.87
C LEU A 299 1.32 5.61 -26.88
N GLY A 300 1.08 6.23 -25.72
CA GLY A 300 0.12 7.32 -25.61
C GLY A 300 -0.07 7.84 -24.20
N LYS A 301 -0.85 8.91 -24.08
CA LYS A 301 -1.22 9.53 -22.81
C LYS A 301 -2.74 9.55 -22.63
N LEU A 302 -3.19 9.37 -21.39
CA LEU A 302 -4.60 9.45 -21.01
C LEU A 302 -4.82 10.72 -20.18
N HIS A 303 -5.72 11.60 -20.64
CA HIS A 303 -5.91 12.95 -20.12
C HIS A 303 -6.70 12.99 -18.81
N LEU A 304 -6.07 12.49 -17.74
CA LEU A 304 -6.68 12.33 -16.42
C LEU A 304 -7.00 13.69 -15.77
N ARG A 305 -6.07 14.66 -15.80
CA ARG A 305 -6.34 16.00 -15.23
C ARG A 305 -7.55 16.65 -15.88
N ASP A 306 -7.69 16.53 -17.20
CA ASP A 306 -8.82 17.09 -17.92
C ASP A 306 -10.14 16.41 -17.56
N ALA A 307 -10.11 15.08 -17.34
CA ALA A 307 -11.26 14.34 -16.83
C ALA A 307 -11.64 14.77 -15.41
N VAL A 308 -10.67 14.98 -14.52
CA VAL A 308 -10.88 15.50 -13.16
C VAL A 308 -11.47 16.91 -13.19
N LEU A 309 -10.91 17.82 -13.99
CA LEU A 309 -11.42 19.19 -14.13
C LEU A 309 -12.85 19.22 -14.68
N ARG A 310 -13.16 18.34 -15.65
CA ARG A 310 -14.52 18.19 -16.17
C ARG A 310 -15.48 17.76 -15.06
N PHE A 311 -15.13 16.69 -14.34
CA PHE A 311 -15.91 16.20 -13.20
C PHE A 311 -16.17 17.30 -12.17
N LEU A 312 -15.14 18.00 -11.70
CA LEU A 312 -15.29 19.03 -10.68
C LEU A 312 -16.20 20.19 -11.13
N ARG A 313 -16.14 20.58 -12.40
CA ARG A 313 -17.01 21.64 -12.97
C ARG A 313 -18.47 21.21 -13.12
N GLU A 314 -18.71 19.93 -13.40
CA GLU A 314 -20.05 19.37 -13.57
C GLU A 314 -20.78 19.15 -12.23
N GLN A 315 -20.04 19.10 -11.11
CA GLN A 315 -20.60 18.95 -9.76
C GLN A 315 -20.89 20.33 -9.13
N PRO A 316 -22.17 20.69 -8.87
CA PRO A 316 -22.53 22.02 -8.37
C PRO A 316 -21.86 22.40 -7.04
N ASP A 317 -21.63 21.43 -6.16
CA ASP A 317 -21.00 21.60 -4.85
C ASP A 317 -19.47 21.72 -4.92
N LEU A 318 -18.85 21.30 -6.03
CA LEU A 318 -17.39 21.25 -6.18
C LEU A 318 -16.84 22.24 -7.21
N ALA A 319 -17.67 22.81 -8.08
CA ALA A 319 -17.24 23.71 -9.15
C ALA A 319 -16.44 24.91 -8.64
N ALA A 320 -16.78 25.43 -7.45
CA ALA A 320 -16.07 26.54 -6.80
C ALA A 320 -14.65 26.17 -6.32
N ARG A 321 -14.30 24.88 -6.24
CA ARG A 321 -12.96 24.40 -5.88
C ARG A 321 -12.01 24.34 -7.08
N VAL A 322 -12.53 24.53 -8.31
CA VAL A 322 -11.70 24.57 -9.52
C VAL A 322 -11.05 25.95 -9.62
N PRO A 323 -9.70 26.04 -9.69
CA PRO A 323 -9.02 27.32 -9.89
C PRO A 323 -9.44 28.00 -11.19
N GLU A 324 -9.43 29.33 -11.21
CA GLU A 324 -9.68 30.12 -12.44
C GLU A 324 -8.68 29.73 -13.56
N ASP A 325 -7.40 29.60 -13.20
CA ASP A 325 -6.37 29.05 -14.08
C ASP A 325 -6.31 27.53 -13.96
N ALA A 326 -6.91 26.83 -14.93
CA ALA A 326 -6.88 25.38 -15.02
C ALA A 326 -5.45 24.79 -15.11
N ASN A 327 -4.46 25.54 -15.60
CA ASN A 327 -3.08 25.06 -15.69
C ASN A 327 -2.39 24.96 -14.33
N SER A 328 -2.85 25.76 -13.35
CA SER A 328 -2.37 25.71 -11.98
C SER A 328 -2.86 24.46 -11.22
N PHE A 329 -3.94 23.83 -11.69
CA PHE A 329 -4.51 22.64 -11.06
C PHE A 329 -3.57 21.45 -11.22
N ARG A 330 -3.19 20.85 -10.08
CA ARG A 330 -2.33 19.68 -10.00
C ARG A 330 -3.13 18.49 -9.49
N ILE A 331 -2.76 17.31 -9.95
CA ILE A 331 -3.28 16.03 -9.49
C ILE A 331 -2.14 15.17 -8.96
N ALA A 332 -2.48 14.22 -8.09
CA ALA A 332 -1.61 13.16 -7.64
C ALA A 332 -2.35 11.84 -7.83
N VAL A 333 -1.87 10.97 -8.71
CA VAL A 333 -2.54 9.68 -8.96
C VAL A 333 -2.39 8.79 -7.74
N SER A 334 -3.51 8.44 -7.09
CA SER A 334 -3.50 7.64 -5.85
C SER A 334 -3.67 6.14 -6.12
N GLY A 335 -4.26 5.76 -7.26
CA GLY A 335 -4.43 4.36 -7.65
C GLY A 335 -4.78 4.19 -9.12
N ILE A 336 -4.37 3.03 -9.66
CA ILE A 336 -4.67 2.58 -11.03
C ILE A 336 -4.94 1.08 -10.93
N TRP A 337 -6.14 0.65 -11.32
CA TRP A 337 -6.56 -0.74 -11.19
C TRP A 337 -7.03 -1.28 -12.54
N HIS A 338 -6.46 -2.40 -12.96
CA HIS A 338 -6.87 -3.10 -14.17
C HIS A 338 -8.21 -3.81 -13.93
N VAL A 339 -9.19 -3.50 -14.77
CA VAL A 339 -10.52 -4.10 -14.68
C VAL A 339 -10.43 -5.55 -15.19
N PRO A 340 -10.85 -6.56 -14.41
CA PRO A 340 -10.75 -7.97 -14.80
C PRO A 340 -11.85 -8.36 -15.82
N SER A 341 -11.82 -7.69 -16.97
CA SER A 341 -12.74 -7.87 -18.09
C SER A 341 -11.98 -8.27 -19.36
N GLU A 342 -12.70 -8.53 -20.45
CA GLU A 342 -12.09 -8.72 -21.77
C GLU A 342 -11.61 -7.40 -22.40
N ALA A 343 -12.09 -6.26 -21.89
CA ALA A 343 -11.61 -4.96 -22.29
C ALA A 343 -10.29 -4.66 -21.57
N ASN A 344 -9.31 -4.12 -22.29
CA ASN A 344 -8.11 -3.52 -21.70
C ASN A 344 -8.48 -2.20 -21.02
N GLU A 345 -9.28 -2.28 -19.96
CA GLU A 345 -9.84 -1.14 -19.23
C GLU A 345 -9.16 -0.97 -17.87
N ILE A 346 -8.96 0.28 -17.47
CA ILE A 346 -8.46 0.62 -16.14
C ILE A 346 -9.42 1.60 -15.45
N LEU A 347 -9.44 1.55 -14.12
CA LEU A 347 -9.96 2.62 -13.28
C LEU A 347 -8.80 3.39 -12.66
N ALA A 348 -8.85 4.71 -12.68
CA ALA A 348 -7.86 5.58 -12.07
C ALA A 348 -8.48 6.51 -11.03
N ALA A 349 -7.75 6.77 -9.95
CA ALA A 349 -8.11 7.72 -8.90
C ALA A 349 -7.01 8.76 -8.68
N CYS A 350 -7.42 9.92 -8.18
CA CYS A 350 -6.51 10.97 -7.72
C CYS A 350 -6.70 11.21 -6.22
N GLU A 351 -5.61 11.53 -5.53
CA GLU A 351 -5.62 11.86 -4.11
C GLU A 351 -6.62 13.00 -3.84
N GLY A 352 -7.51 12.79 -2.87
CA GLY A 352 -8.51 13.77 -2.50
C GLY A 352 -9.64 13.95 -3.52
N ILE A 353 -9.74 13.15 -4.59
CA ILE A 353 -10.83 13.29 -5.58
C ILE A 353 -11.92 12.22 -5.32
N PRO A 354 -13.21 12.61 -5.20
CA PRO A 354 -14.33 11.70 -4.96
C PRO A 354 -14.89 11.11 -6.27
N ALA A 355 -14.01 10.57 -7.11
CA ALA A 355 -14.38 9.93 -8.36
C ALA A 355 -13.34 8.91 -8.84
N LEU A 356 -13.79 7.94 -9.62
CA LEU A 356 -12.94 7.08 -10.45
C LEU A 356 -13.14 7.40 -11.93
N PHE A 357 -12.07 7.31 -12.70
CA PHE A 357 -12.07 7.58 -14.14
C PHE A 357 -11.73 6.31 -14.91
N SER A 358 -12.65 5.88 -15.78
CA SER A 358 -12.46 4.70 -16.63
C SER A 358 -11.81 5.07 -17.97
N PHE A 359 -10.78 4.30 -18.34
CA PHE A 359 -10.10 4.43 -19.64
C PHE A 359 -9.94 3.06 -20.29
N ARG A 360 -10.24 2.98 -21.60
CA ARG A 360 -9.90 1.82 -22.42
C ARG A 360 -8.62 2.06 -23.20
N ILE A 361 -7.63 1.24 -22.91
CA ILE A 361 -6.28 1.35 -23.46
C ILE A 361 -6.30 1.03 -24.95
N GLY A 362 -5.70 1.92 -25.75
CA GLY A 362 -5.61 1.79 -27.21
C GLY A 362 -6.84 2.25 -27.99
N ILE A 363 -7.89 2.74 -27.31
CA ILE A 363 -9.12 3.23 -27.96
C ILE A 363 -9.18 4.77 -27.94
N SER A 364 -9.07 5.37 -26.75
CA SER A 364 -9.17 6.83 -26.58
C SER A 364 -8.20 7.33 -25.50
N SER A 365 -7.76 8.59 -25.64
CA SER A 365 -7.01 9.30 -24.61
C SER A 365 -7.91 9.94 -23.55
N THR A 366 -9.22 10.03 -23.79
CA THR A 366 -10.18 10.64 -22.84
C THR A 366 -10.87 9.57 -22.01
N ALA A 367 -11.17 9.88 -20.74
CA ALA A 367 -11.97 9.01 -19.90
C ALA A 367 -13.34 8.75 -20.54
N GLU A 368 -13.71 7.48 -20.65
CA GLU A 368 -15.02 7.09 -21.20
C GLU A 368 -16.14 7.34 -20.19
N GLN A 369 -15.85 7.09 -18.91
CA GLN A 369 -16.80 7.22 -17.81
C GLN A 369 -16.14 7.81 -16.57
N CYS A 370 -16.95 8.53 -15.79
CA CYS A 370 -16.63 9.04 -14.47
C CYS A 370 -17.60 8.42 -13.46
N ILE A 371 -17.08 7.64 -12.52
CA ILE A 371 -17.85 7.05 -11.43
C ILE A 371 -17.78 8.03 -10.26
N VAL A 372 -18.92 8.65 -9.92
CA VAL A 372 -19.00 9.62 -8.82
C VAL A 372 -19.13 8.89 -7.49
N LEU A 373 -18.34 9.31 -6.50
CA LEU A 373 -18.31 8.73 -5.16
C LEU A 373 -18.82 9.70 -4.08
N THR A 374 -19.24 9.14 -2.96
CA THR A 374 -19.72 9.85 -1.77
C THR A 374 -18.59 10.42 -0.89
N GLY A 375 -17.38 9.88 -1.05
CA GLY A 375 -16.14 10.30 -0.39
C GLY A 375 -14.95 10.21 -1.35
N ASN A 376 -13.78 10.70 -0.92
CA ASN A 376 -12.58 10.64 -1.75
C ASN A 376 -12.16 9.17 -1.95
N ALA A 377 -11.75 8.81 -3.17
CA ALA A 377 -11.32 7.44 -3.48
C ALA A 377 -10.03 7.09 -2.71
N LEU A 378 -10.04 5.94 -2.03
CA LEU A 378 -8.88 5.43 -1.28
C LEU A 378 -8.28 4.20 -1.95
N ASP A 379 -9.10 3.19 -2.23
CA ASP A 379 -8.64 1.95 -2.86
C ASP A 379 -9.77 1.21 -3.60
N VAL A 380 -9.41 0.33 -4.55
CA VAL A 380 -10.37 -0.46 -5.34
C VAL A 380 -9.90 -1.90 -5.42
N THR A 381 -10.83 -2.83 -5.23
CA THR A 381 -10.63 -4.25 -5.56
C THR A 381 -11.83 -4.79 -6.33
N PHE A 382 -11.71 -5.96 -6.93
CA PHE A 382 -12.75 -6.52 -7.79
C PHE A 382 -13.23 -7.88 -7.31
N ILE A 383 -14.55 -8.02 -7.15
CA ILE A 383 -15.20 -9.32 -6.96
C ILE A 383 -15.62 -9.81 -8.34
N ARG A 384 -15.00 -10.90 -8.80
CA ARG A 384 -15.32 -11.51 -10.09
C ARG A 384 -16.58 -12.37 -9.97
N GLN A 385 -17.64 -11.99 -10.68
CA GLN A 385 -18.92 -12.71 -10.68
C GLN A 385 -18.99 -13.77 -11.80
N SER A 386 -18.36 -13.49 -12.94
CA SER A 386 -18.28 -14.39 -14.08
C SER A 386 -16.99 -14.16 -14.87
N GLN A 387 -16.80 -14.84 -16.00
CA GLN A 387 -15.63 -14.61 -16.85
C GLN A 387 -15.54 -13.16 -17.36
N THR A 388 -16.69 -12.51 -17.59
CA THR A 388 -16.79 -11.17 -18.19
C THR A 388 -17.38 -10.12 -17.25
N GLY A 389 -17.96 -10.53 -16.12
CA GLY A 389 -18.61 -9.65 -15.15
C GLY A 389 -17.83 -9.55 -13.84
N CYS A 390 -17.65 -8.32 -13.36
CA CYS A 390 -17.07 -8.04 -12.06
C CYS A 390 -17.81 -6.91 -11.35
N THR A 391 -17.70 -6.88 -10.03
CA THR A 391 -18.10 -5.75 -9.19
C THR A 391 -16.84 -5.09 -8.65
N ALA A 392 -16.66 -3.81 -8.96
CA ALA A 392 -15.67 -2.97 -8.29
C ALA A 392 -16.18 -2.66 -6.88
N VAL A 393 -15.38 -2.99 -5.87
CA VAL A 393 -15.56 -2.56 -4.49
C VAL A 393 -14.62 -1.38 -4.30
N VAL A 394 -15.16 -0.22 -3.93
CA VAL A 394 -14.43 1.03 -3.81
C VAL A 394 -14.42 1.44 -2.34
N SER A 395 -13.24 1.57 -1.75
CA SER A 395 -13.13 2.22 -0.44
C SER A 395 -13.09 3.73 -0.58
N VAL A 396 -13.87 4.40 0.26
CA VAL A 396 -14.02 5.85 0.25
C VAL A 396 -13.74 6.45 1.62
N ASP A 397 -13.19 7.65 1.60
CA ASP A 397 -13.02 8.45 2.81
C ASP A 397 -14.36 8.98 3.31
N ASN A 398 -14.86 8.36 4.37
CA ASN A 398 -16.08 8.73 5.08
C ASN A 398 -15.84 9.75 6.22
N VAL A 399 -14.62 10.27 6.39
CA VAL A 399 -14.21 11.18 7.47
C VAL A 399 -13.98 12.60 6.98
N HIS A 400 -13.33 12.80 5.83
CA HIS A 400 -13.08 14.12 5.27
C HIS A 400 -14.20 14.59 4.32
N VAL A 401 -14.28 15.91 4.14
CA VAL A 401 -15.14 16.55 3.14
C VAL A 401 -14.64 16.16 1.74
N ARG A 402 -15.56 15.96 0.79
CA ARG A 402 -15.24 15.73 -0.62
C ARG A 402 -14.26 16.79 -1.13
N VAL A 403 -13.24 16.38 -1.89
CA VAL A 403 -12.19 17.28 -2.43
C VAL A 403 -11.20 17.81 -1.37
N SER A 404 -11.38 17.48 -0.09
CA SER A 404 -10.48 17.87 1.00
C SER A 404 -9.73 16.67 1.58
N THR A 405 -8.43 16.86 1.83
CA THR A 405 -7.57 15.88 2.53
C THR A 405 -7.38 16.21 4.01
N THR A 406 -8.01 17.29 4.50
CA THR A 406 -7.78 17.83 5.86
C THR A 406 -9.05 18.29 6.57
N GLU A 407 -10.04 18.78 5.84
CA GLU A 407 -11.31 19.26 6.40
C GLU A 407 -12.21 18.07 6.71
N ARG A 408 -12.69 17.95 7.95
CA ARG A 408 -13.58 16.84 8.37
C ARG A 408 -15.03 17.15 8.05
N ARG A 409 -15.78 16.12 7.70
CA ARG A 409 -17.23 16.20 7.54
C ARG A 409 -17.91 16.35 8.90
N GLU A 410 -19.02 17.09 8.95
CA GLU A 410 -19.95 17.01 10.08
C GLU A 410 -20.53 15.59 10.14
N ALA A 411 -20.93 15.12 11.33
CA ALA A 411 -21.21 13.71 11.62
C ALA A 411 -22.44 13.15 10.88
N GLU A 412 -22.30 12.93 9.58
CA GLU A 412 -23.24 12.22 8.72
C GLU A 412 -22.72 10.81 8.46
N ALA A 413 -23.59 9.81 8.63
CA ALA A 413 -23.27 8.43 8.35
C ALA A 413 -23.15 8.23 6.84
N THR A 414 -21.91 8.20 6.34
CA THR A 414 -21.60 7.79 4.97
C THR A 414 -20.98 6.39 4.96
N SER A 415 -21.20 5.65 3.87
CA SER A 415 -20.63 4.32 3.71
C SER A 415 -19.10 4.41 3.58
N ARG A 416 -18.39 3.38 4.07
CA ARG A 416 -16.93 3.21 3.88
C ARG A 416 -16.59 2.52 2.57
N LEU A 417 -17.59 1.86 1.97
CA LEU A 417 -17.47 1.05 0.77
C LEU A 417 -18.63 1.37 -0.17
N GLU A 418 -18.32 1.52 -1.45
CA GLU A 418 -19.27 1.65 -2.54
C GLU A 418 -19.04 0.53 -3.56
N TYR A 419 -20.09 0.15 -4.30
CA TYR A 419 -20.08 -1.03 -5.16
C TYR A 419 -20.60 -0.64 -6.53
N PHE A 420 -19.85 -1.03 -7.57
CA PHE A 420 -20.22 -0.75 -8.96
C PHE A 420 -20.07 -2.01 -9.79
N SER A 421 -21.14 -2.43 -10.45
CA SER A 421 -21.15 -3.61 -11.29
C SER A 421 -20.85 -3.26 -12.74
N TYR A 422 -19.97 -4.04 -13.37
CA TYR A 422 -19.58 -3.89 -14.75
C TYR A 422 -20.60 -4.53 -15.68
N ARG A 423 -21.28 -3.72 -16.50
CA ARG A 423 -22.31 -4.17 -17.44
C ARG A 423 -21.71 -4.52 -18.81
N PRO A 424 -22.34 -5.44 -19.56
CA PRO A 424 -22.03 -5.65 -20.98
C PRO A 424 -22.08 -4.33 -21.76
N GLY A 425 -21.07 -4.06 -22.60
CA GLY A 425 -20.87 -2.74 -23.23
C GLY A 425 -19.91 -1.82 -22.45
N GLY A 426 -19.48 -2.29 -21.28
CA GLY A 426 -18.50 -1.69 -20.38
C GLY A 426 -18.95 -0.39 -19.76
N GLN A 427 -20.17 -0.41 -19.24
CA GLN A 427 -20.73 0.65 -18.39
C GLN A 427 -20.69 0.24 -16.93
N TRP A 428 -20.35 1.19 -16.06
CA TRP A 428 -20.37 1.02 -14.62
C TRP A 428 -21.69 1.52 -14.04
N GLU A 429 -22.37 0.67 -13.27
CA GLU A 429 -23.61 1.03 -12.56
C GLU A 429 -23.50 0.74 -11.08
N GLN A 430 -24.13 1.57 -10.25
CA GLN A 430 -24.16 1.34 -8.80
C GLN A 430 -24.85 0.01 -8.46
N ASP A 431 -24.18 -0.81 -7.66
CA ASP A 431 -24.67 -2.10 -7.20
C ASP A 431 -25.20 -2.01 -5.76
N ALA A 432 -26.44 -1.54 -5.66
CA ALA A 432 -27.12 -1.40 -4.38
C ALA A 432 -27.43 -2.75 -3.71
N GLU A 433 -27.49 -3.85 -4.46
CA GLU A 433 -27.78 -5.18 -3.91
C GLU A 433 -26.58 -5.72 -3.13
N THR A 434 -25.41 -5.70 -3.76
CA THR A 434 -24.13 -6.02 -3.13
C THR A 434 -23.88 -5.10 -1.93
N GLY A 435 -24.14 -3.79 -2.09
CA GLY A 435 -24.02 -2.84 -0.99
C GLY A 435 -24.85 -3.20 0.25
N ARG A 436 -26.14 -3.50 0.07
CA ARG A 436 -27.02 -3.93 1.18
C ARG A 436 -26.57 -5.25 1.80
N ALA A 437 -25.94 -6.14 1.05
CA ALA A 437 -25.42 -7.40 1.59
C ALA A 437 -24.27 -7.14 2.57
N PHE A 438 -23.28 -6.34 2.18
CA PHE A 438 -22.15 -5.97 3.05
C PHE A 438 -22.56 -5.09 4.24
N GLU A 439 -23.54 -4.20 4.07
CA GLU A 439 -24.09 -3.42 5.18
C GLU A 439 -24.71 -4.33 6.25
N ARG A 440 -25.46 -5.37 5.84
CA ARG A 440 -26.02 -6.37 6.77
C ARG A 440 -24.92 -7.11 7.54
N ILE A 441 -23.85 -7.52 6.86
CA ILE A 441 -22.70 -8.20 7.47
C ILE A 441 -21.99 -7.30 8.49
N SER A 442 -21.77 -6.04 8.11
CA SER A 442 -21.14 -5.04 8.98
C SER A 442 -22.00 -4.73 10.21
N GLN A 443 -23.32 -4.74 10.10
CA GLN A 443 -24.22 -4.54 11.24
C GLN A 443 -24.22 -5.74 12.20
N SER A 444 -24.13 -6.97 11.69
CA SER A 444 -24.07 -8.17 12.52
C SER A 444 -22.73 -8.36 13.24
N GLY A 445 -21.61 -7.97 12.63
CA GLY A 445 -20.26 -8.10 13.22
C GLY A 445 -19.72 -6.82 13.88
N GLY A 446 -20.37 -5.67 13.68
CA GLY A 446 -19.85 -4.34 13.96
C GLY A 446 -19.77 -3.92 15.43
N HIS A 447 -20.02 -4.80 16.40
CA HIS A 447 -19.80 -4.48 17.81
C HIS A 447 -18.30 -4.21 18.11
N ALA A 448 -17.40 -4.91 17.42
CA ALA A 448 -15.94 -4.76 17.56
C ALA A 448 -15.36 -3.48 16.91
N ASP A 449 -16.00 -2.97 15.85
CA ASP A 449 -15.56 -1.76 15.12
C ASP A 449 -15.96 -0.46 15.84
N LYS A 450 -17.04 -0.50 16.64
CA LYS A 450 -17.49 0.65 17.44
C LYS A 450 -16.50 0.99 18.57
N GLU A 451 -15.86 0.00 19.20
CA GLU A 451 -14.87 0.23 20.26
C GLU A 451 -13.58 0.89 19.74
N ALA A 452 -13.14 0.54 18.53
CA ALA A 452 -11.96 1.17 17.91
C ALA A 452 -12.17 2.67 17.61
N SER A 453 -13.39 3.09 17.29
CA SER A 453 -13.74 4.50 17.07
C SER A 453 -13.66 5.36 18.35
N LEU A 454 -13.72 4.79 19.55
CA LEU A 454 -13.63 5.54 20.81
C LEU A 454 -12.18 5.85 21.23
N MET A 455 -11.23 4.99 20.86
CA MET A 455 -9.82 5.09 21.28
C MET A 455 -9.02 6.19 20.55
N THR A 456 -9.53 6.72 19.43
CA THR A 456 -8.86 7.75 18.60
C THR A 456 -9.41 9.17 18.82
N SER A 457 -9.96 9.48 20.00
CA SER A 457 -10.60 10.77 20.30
C SER A 457 -9.66 11.84 20.88
N THR A 458 -8.39 11.88 20.43
CA THR A 458 -7.44 12.94 20.82
C THR A 458 -6.91 13.70 19.61
N THR A 459 -6.72 15.02 19.73
CA THR A 459 -6.30 15.94 18.65
C THR A 459 -4.99 15.56 17.95
N GLY A 460 -4.11 14.78 18.60
CA GLY A 460 -2.90 14.23 17.99
C GLY A 460 -3.16 13.11 16.96
N SER A 461 -4.26 12.36 17.12
CA SER A 461 -4.64 11.27 16.21
C SER A 461 -5.27 11.77 14.91
N GLU A 462 -5.75 13.02 14.87
CA GLU A 462 -6.47 13.59 13.72
C GLU A 462 -5.53 13.91 12.54
N LYS A 463 -4.41 14.58 12.83
CA LYS A 463 -3.35 14.78 11.83
C LYS A 463 -2.72 13.45 11.39
N ALA A 464 -2.70 12.47 12.28
CA ALA A 464 -2.16 11.15 11.97
C ALA A 464 -3.04 10.43 10.92
N LEU A 465 -4.38 10.52 11.01
CA LEU A 465 -5.27 9.90 10.03
C LEU A 465 -5.12 10.49 8.63
N GLY A 466 -5.08 11.83 8.52
CA GLY A 466 -4.86 12.49 7.23
C GLY A 466 -3.54 12.06 6.59
N ALA A 467 -2.46 11.95 7.38
CA ALA A 467 -1.15 11.48 6.89
C ALA A 467 -1.10 9.98 6.54
N ILE A 468 -2.03 9.17 7.05
CA ILE A 468 -2.16 7.75 6.71
C ILE A 468 -2.88 7.60 5.36
N LEU A 469 -3.93 8.39 5.13
CA LEU A 469 -4.77 8.29 3.92
C LEU A 469 -4.23 9.10 2.75
N TYR A 470 -3.57 10.23 3.02
CA TYR A 470 -3.13 11.20 2.03
C TYR A 470 -1.64 11.50 2.21
N GLY A 471 -0.86 11.11 1.20
CA GLY A 471 0.59 11.16 1.28
C GLY A 471 1.31 11.13 -0.07
N ILE A 472 0.60 10.91 -1.16
CA ILE A 472 1.13 10.83 -2.52
C ILE A 472 1.57 12.21 -2.99
N GLU A 473 0.80 13.28 -2.73
CA GLU A 473 1.18 14.63 -3.15
C GLU A 473 2.49 15.12 -2.46
N ASN A 474 2.84 14.54 -1.31
CA ASN A 474 4.11 14.84 -0.62
C ASN A 474 5.35 14.34 -1.39
N LEU A 475 5.18 13.49 -2.41
CA LEU A 475 6.28 13.07 -3.29
C LEU A 475 6.73 14.21 -4.22
N ARG A 476 5.88 15.21 -4.49
CA ARG A 476 6.22 16.33 -5.37
C ARG A 476 7.41 17.11 -4.83
N LYS A 477 8.39 17.35 -5.70
CA LYS A 477 9.55 18.20 -5.40
C LYS A 477 9.08 19.63 -5.15
N ARG A 478 9.55 20.26 -4.07
CA ARG A 478 9.22 21.66 -3.79
C ARG A 478 10.20 22.55 -4.57
N PRO A 479 9.76 23.66 -5.15
CA PRO A 479 10.62 24.55 -5.95
C PRO A 479 11.86 25.05 -5.18
N ASP A 480 11.75 25.20 -3.85
CA ASP A 480 12.78 25.78 -2.99
C ASP A 480 13.53 24.74 -2.12
N SER A 481 13.28 23.45 -2.31
CA SER A 481 14.08 22.41 -1.67
C SER A 481 15.20 22.01 -2.63
N ASP A 482 16.40 22.56 -2.40
CA ASP A 482 17.64 21.96 -2.90
C ASP A 482 17.78 20.57 -2.26
N ASP A 483 17.17 19.53 -2.88
CA ASP A 483 17.40 18.11 -2.55
C ASP A 483 18.77 17.66 -3.08
#